data_AF-A0AAE0GZR4-F1
#
_entry.id   AF-A0AAE0GZR4-F1
#
_cell.length_a   1.000
_cell.length_b   1.000
_cell.length_c   1.000
_cell.angle_alpha   90.00
_cell.angle_beta   90.00
_cell.angle_gamma   90.00
#
_symmetry.space_group_name_H-M   'P 1'
#
loop_
_entity.id
_entity.type
_entity.pdbx_description
1 polymer ?
#
loop_
_entity_poly.entity_id
_entity_poly.type
_entity_poly.pdbx_seq_one_letter_code
_entity_poly.pdbx_strand_id
1 'polypeptide(L)'
;MTDEKKLQKLGSVDPSELRPEFREGLSHLLSQIFSKAQPKQIGGAILSGSLLAGLAGMYTSAINEGAVPTIATAWQSVCEAECRRALEMGEAAYSRTFKACKVEDESSLEAAHQRALAAATKAFEECAVGDKEVHRAYEERLQQTVTRHLERSRERVRAEATARALELLASMSARLQQAARLETTTFESLAQAVQREAAQFKSSAQAHGRWEKLCDFLCSTAVELFVDLSKREASSAQAERHALETKVVASEHSVRNVESEMARLKESSTERARAAQAEIDQLKLKAADLGRVQVQLQKVQQAAGNAETQTHSLRSELASAERREAEAKDKGKELQRALEGKNAQLAAAEEKLSAFQMKHAAADRSAQSDIGTLQEQLVNFSFFFCTCFFLLL
;
A
#
# COMPACT_ATOMS: atom_id res chain seq x y z
N MET A 1 -86.31 96.75 40.07
CA MET A 1 -87.45 95.89 40.40
C MET A 1 -87.94 96.18 41.80
N THR A 2 -89.14 96.72 41.93
CA THR A 2 -89.88 97.02 43.18
C THR A 2 -91.23 96.29 43.22
N ASP A 3 -91.52 95.46 42.22
CA ASP A 3 -92.75 94.68 42.09
C ASP A 3 -92.62 93.32 42.79
N GLU A 4 -93.29 93.20 43.94
CA GLU A 4 -93.31 92.02 44.80
C GLU A 4 -93.73 90.74 44.07
N LYS A 5 -94.65 90.84 43.09
CA LYS A 5 -95.14 89.68 42.34
C LYS A 5 -94.05 89.05 41.46
N LYS A 6 -93.09 89.86 41.00
CA LYS A 6 -91.93 89.38 40.23
C LYS A 6 -90.87 88.71 41.12
N LEU A 7 -90.76 89.08 42.40
CA LEU A 7 -89.84 88.43 43.34
C LEU A 7 -90.20 86.96 43.60
N GLN A 8 -91.50 86.63 43.64
CA GLN A 8 -91.96 85.25 43.81
C GLN A 8 -91.61 84.33 42.63
N LYS A 9 -91.25 84.91 41.47
CA LYS A 9 -90.91 84.18 40.24
C LYS A 9 -89.47 84.49 39.76
N LEU A 10 -88.58 84.86 40.68
CA LEU A 10 -87.25 85.38 40.37
C LEU A 10 -86.43 84.49 39.43
N GLY A 11 -86.55 83.17 39.53
CA GLY A 11 -85.83 82.22 38.65
C GLY A 11 -86.26 82.24 37.18
N SER A 12 -87.34 82.95 36.84
CA SER A 12 -87.87 83.09 35.47
C SER A 12 -87.78 84.52 34.93
N VAL A 13 -87.29 85.47 35.74
CA VAL A 13 -87.15 86.87 35.35
C VAL A 13 -85.86 87.05 34.56
N ASP A 14 -85.92 87.81 33.47
CA ASP A 14 -84.73 88.11 32.67
C ASP A 14 -83.70 88.90 33.52
N PRO A 15 -82.41 88.55 33.50
CA PRO A 15 -81.39 89.25 34.27
C PRO A 15 -81.37 90.77 34.04
N SER A 16 -81.74 91.26 32.85
CA SER A 16 -81.80 92.70 32.53
C SER A 16 -82.90 93.45 33.28
N GLU A 17 -83.96 92.77 33.74
CA GLU A 17 -85.03 93.35 34.57
C GLU A 17 -84.63 93.53 36.04
N LEU A 18 -83.50 92.91 36.45
CA LEU A 18 -82.94 93.07 37.78
C LEU A 18 -82.37 94.48 37.96
N ARG A 19 -82.43 94.97 39.20
CA ARG A 19 -81.87 96.28 39.56
C ARG A 19 -80.39 96.36 39.13
N PRO A 20 -79.96 97.44 38.44
CA PRO A 20 -78.56 97.63 38.06
C PRO A 20 -77.59 97.40 39.22
N GLU A 21 -77.91 97.91 40.41
CA GLU A 21 -77.09 97.78 41.62
C GLU A 21 -77.00 96.33 42.10
N PHE A 22 -78.06 95.54 41.92
CA PHE A 22 -78.05 94.11 42.24
C PHE A 22 -77.20 93.32 41.24
N ARG A 23 -77.27 93.66 39.95
CA ARG A 23 -76.43 93.03 38.93
C ARG A 23 -74.96 93.32 39.13
N GLU A 24 -74.63 94.59 39.41
CA GLU A 24 -73.27 95.02 39.72
C GLU A 24 -72.76 94.33 40.99
N GLY A 25 -73.58 94.31 42.06
CA GLY A 25 -73.27 93.60 43.30
C GLY A 25 -73.06 92.09 43.10
N LEU A 26 -73.91 91.43 42.29
CA LEU A 26 -73.78 90.01 41.97
C LEU A 26 -72.52 89.74 41.14
N SER A 27 -72.23 90.58 40.15
CA SER A 27 -71.01 90.47 39.33
C SER A 27 -69.75 90.62 40.21
N HIS A 28 -69.75 91.60 41.11
CA HIS A 28 -68.67 91.80 42.06
C HIS A 28 -68.52 90.60 43.01
N LEU A 29 -69.63 90.08 43.54
CA LEU A 29 -69.64 88.89 44.40
C LEU A 29 -69.08 87.67 43.68
N LEU A 30 -69.53 87.38 42.45
CA LEU A 30 -69.03 86.25 41.66
C LEU A 30 -67.54 86.41 41.35
N SER A 31 -67.12 87.61 40.95
CA SER A 31 -65.69 87.90 40.73
C SER A 31 -64.87 87.66 42.00
N GLN A 32 -65.38 88.05 43.16
CA GLN A 32 -64.71 87.82 44.44
C GLN A 32 -64.67 86.34 44.82
N ILE A 33 -65.75 85.60 44.60
CA ILE A 33 -65.80 84.16 44.87
C ILE A 33 -64.82 83.42 43.96
N PHE A 34 -64.88 83.64 42.64
CA PHE A 34 -64.02 82.92 41.69
C PHE A 34 -62.55 83.31 41.77
N SER A 35 -62.22 84.56 42.12
CA SER A 35 -60.82 84.96 42.33
C SER A 35 -60.20 84.39 43.61
N LYS A 36 -61.03 84.05 44.61
CA LYS A 36 -60.56 83.55 45.91
C LYS A 36 -60.76 82.06 46.12
N ALA A 37 -61.66 81.43 45.35
CA ALA A 37 -61.96 80.01 45.46
C ALA A 37 -60.69 79.18 45.23
N GLN A 38 -60.33 78.40 46.23
CA GLN A 38 -59.21 77.46 46.15
C GLN A 38 -59.74 76.05 45.91
N PRO A 39 -58.95 75.18 45.24
CA PRO A 39 -59.26 73.77 45.17
C PRO A 39 -59.50 73.21 46.58
N LYS A 40 -60.52 72.36 46.74
CA LYS A 40 -60.77 71.71 48.01
C LYS A 40 -59.60 70.77 48.32
N GLN A 41 -59.07 70.84 49.54
CA GLN A 41 -57.96 70.01 49.98
C GLN A 41 -58.25 69.33 51.32
N ILE A 42 -57.68 68.14 51.51
CA ILE A 42 -57.60 67.44 52.80
C ILE A 42 -56.16 66.94 52.95
N GLY A 43 -55.51 67.22 54.09
CA GLY A 43 -54.11 66.81 54.31
C GLY A 43 -53.13 67.38 53.28
N GLY A 44 -53.44 68.53 52.67
CA GLY A 44 -52.63 69.12 51.59
C GLY A 44 -52.83 68.49 50.20
N ALA A 45 -53.60 67.40 50.09
CA ALA A 45 -53.95 66.80 48.81
C ALA A 45 -55.19 67.47 48.20
N ILE A 46 -55.11 67.81 46.91
CA ILE A 46 -56.26 68.34 46.16
C ILE A 46 -57.28 67.22 45.95
N LEU A 47 -58.53 67.49 46.32
CA LEU A 47 -59.63 66.56 46.12
C LEU A 47 -60.07 66.54 44.66
N SER A 48 -59.74 65.45 43.97
CA SER A 48 -60.33 65.11 42.68
C SER A 48 -61.79 64.69 42.82
N GLY A 49 -62.49 64.55 41.69
CA GLY A 49 -63.87 64.07 41.68
C GLY A 49 -64.03 62.67 42.29
N SER A 50 -63.09 61.75 42.05
CA SER A 50 -63.14 60.40 42.63
C SER A 50 -62.97 60.41 44.15
N LEU A 51 -62.03 61.21 44.66
CA LEU A 51 -61.80 61.37 46.09
C LEU A 51 -63.03 61.98 46.79
N LEU A 52 -63.60 63.01 46.18
CA LEU A 52 -64.79 63.66 46.73
C LEU A 52 -66.00 62.71 46.74
N ALA A 53 -66.20 61.93 45.68
CA ALA A 53 -67.26 60.93 45.62
C ALA A 53 -67.06 59.82 46.67
N GLY A 54 -65.82 59.36 46.86
CA GLY A 54 -65.47 58.38 47.90
C GLY A 54 -65.78 58.90 49.31
N LEU A 55 -65.38 60.13 49.62
CA LEU A 55 -65.69 60.78 50.89
C LEU A 55 -67.19 60.98 51.10
N ALA A 56 -67.92 61.44 50.08
CA ALA A 56 -69.36 61.60 50.14
C ALA A 56 -70.05 60.26 50.43
N GLY A 57 -69.64 59.19 49.74
CA GLY A 57 -70.10 57.83 49.99
C GLY A 57 -69.88 57.42 51.45
N MET A 58 -68.64 57.52 51.94
CA MET A 58 -68.29 57.19 53.33
C MET A 58 -69.12 57.97 54.36
N TYR A 59 -69.31 59.28 54.16
CA TYR A 59 -70.10 60.10 55.07
C TYR A 59 -71.58 59.75 55.05
N THR A 60 -72.15 59.54 53.85
CA THR A 60 -73.56 59.16 53.74
C THR A 60 -73.83 57.77 54.33
N SER A 61 -72.94 56.79 54.13
CA SER A 61 -73.05 55.48 54.75
C SER A 61 -73.01 55.56 56.27
N ALA A 62 -72.05 56.30 56.84
CA ALA A 62 -71.96 56.48 58.29
C ALA A 62 -73.24 57.11 58.88
N ILE A 63 -73.80 58.14 58.22
CA ILE A 63 -75.06 58.76 58.63
C ILE A 63 -76.21 57.74 58.57
N ASN A 64 -76.31 56.99 57.47
CA ASN A 64 -77.37 56.02 57.26
C ASN A 64 -77.31 54.84 58.26
N GLU A 65 -76.11 54.51 58.75
CA GLU A 65 -75.87 53.50 59.78
C GLU A 65 -76.05 54.05 61.21
N GLY A 66 -76.42 55.32 61.37
CA GLY A 66 -76.61 55.96 62.68
C GLY A 66 -75.31 56.34 63.40
N ALA A 67 -74.18 56.30 62.71
CA ALA A 67 -72.87 56.71 63.23
C ALA A 67 -72.58 58.19 62.90
N VAL A 68 -71.66 58.80 63.65
CA VAL A 68 -71.15 60.14 63.37
C VAL A 68 -69.99 60.04 62.35
N PRO A 69 -70.10 60.67 61.16
CA PRO A 69 -69.02 60.65 60.18
C PRO A 69 -67.73 61.25 60.74
N THR A 70 -66.63 60.49 60.65
CA THR A 70 -65.32 60.97 61.09
C THR A 70 -64.44 61.28 59.88
N ILE A 71 -63.99 62.53 59.76
CA ILE A 71 -63.22 63.00 58.60
C ILE A 71 -61.92 62.22 58.44
N ALA A 72 -61.20 61.99 59.54
CA ALA A 72 -59.91 61.30 59.53
C ALA A 72 -60.03 59.85 59.03
N THR A 73 -61.00 59.09 59.53
CA THR A 73 -61.17 57.68 59.13
C THR A 73 -61.68 57.54 57.70
N ALA A 74 -62.59 58.42 57.26
CA ALA A 74 -63.04 58.46 55.87
C ALA A 74 -61.89 58.81 54.92
N TRP A 75 -61.08 59.80 55.27
CA TRP A 75 -59.91 60.19 54.47
C TRP A 75 -58.88 59.06 54.37
N GLN A 76 -58.54 58.42 55.49
CA GLN A 76 -57.62 57.30 55.50
C GLN A 76 -58.12 56.14 54.61
N SER A 77 -59.41 55.78 54.74
CA SER A 77 -60.02 54.72 53.94
C SER A 77 -60.00 55.02 52.44
N VAL A 78 -60.29 56.26 52.05
CA VAL A 78 -60.20 56.71 50.65
C VAL A 78 -58.75 56.67 50.15
N CYS A 79 -57.78 57.11 50.96
CA CYS A 79 -56.36 57.04 50.60
C CYS A 79 -55.88 55.60 50.38
N GLU A 80 -56.26 54.68 51.27
CA GLU A 80 -55.92 53.26 51.14
C GLU A 80 -56.56 52.63 49.88
N ALA A 81 -57.82 52.98 49.57
CA ALA A 81 -58.50 52.49 48.38
C ALA A 81 -57.84 53.00 47.08
N GLU A 82 -57.50 54.29 47.03
CA GLU A 82 -56.85 54.88 45.86
C GLU A 82 -55.40 54.44 45.70
N CYS A 83 -54.63 54.28 46.79
CA CYS A 83 -53.29 53.69 46.73
C CYS A 83 -53.32 52.22 46.28
N ARG A 84 -54.35 51.46 46.66
CA ARG A 84 -54.56 50.10 46.15
C ARG A 84 -54.83 50.09 44.65
N ARG A 85 -55.70 50.99 44.17
CA ARG A 85 -55.97 51.18 42.74
C ARG A 85 -54.71 51.61 41.99
N ALA A 86 -53.91 52.51 42.57
CA ALA A 86 -52.63 52.94 42.02
C ALA A 86 -51.63 51.79 41.91
N LEU A 87 -51.56 50.91 42.93
CA LEU A 87 -50.75 49.70 42.90
C LEU A 87 -51.17 48.78 41.74
N GLU A 88 -52.47 48.50 41.59
CA GLU A 88 -52.99 47.67 40.49
C GLU A 88 -52.66 48.27 39.11
N MET A 89 -52.78 49.59 38.97
CA MET A 89 -52.40 50.31 37.75
C MET A 89 -50.89 50.24 37.48
N GLY A 90 -50.05 50.39 38.50
CA GLY A 90 -48.60 50.25 38.42
C GLY A 90 -48.19 48.85 37.98
N GLU A 91 -48.76 47.81 38.60
CA GLU A 91 -48.51 46.40 38.26
C GLU A 91 -48.97 46.07 36.81
N ALA A 92 -50.12 46.61 36.39
CA ALA A 92 -50.60 46.45 35.02
C ALA A 92 -49.70 47.18 34.00
N ALA A 93 -49.25 48.39 34.31
CA ALA A 93 -48.34 49.17 33.47
C ALA A 93 -46.97 48.48 33.35
N TYR A 94 -46.44 47.96 34.46
CA TYR A 94 -45.21 47.14 34.47
C TYR A 94 -45.37 45.94 33.54
N SER A 95 -46.41 45.14 33.77
CA SER A 95 -46.65 43.89 33.04
C SER A 95 -46.82 44.13 31.54
N ARG A 96 -47.56 45.18 31.15
CA ARG A 96 -47.77 45.54 29.74
C ARG A 96 -46.46 45.98 29.07
N THR A 97 -45.70 46.86 29.72
CA THR A 97 -44.45 47.40 29.17
C THR A 97 -43.38 46.33 29.08
N PHE A 98 -43.27 45.48 30.11
CA PHE A 98 -42.33 44.37 30.14
C PHE A 98 -42.64 43.33 29.07
N LYS A 99 -43.90 42.94 28.89
CA LYS A 99 -44.32 41.99 27.83
C LYS A 99 -44.09 42.53 26.41
N ALA A 100 -44.16 43.84 26.22
CA ALA A 100 -43.88 44.46 24.92
C ALA A 100 -42.38 44.49 24.59
N CYS A 101 -41.50 44.30 25.57
CA CYS A 101 -40.07 44.22 25.36
C CYS A 101 -39.66 42.80 24.92
N LYS A 102 -38.82 42.71 23.89
CA LYS A 102 -38.15 41.46 23.54
C LYS A 102 -37.00 41.23 24.52
N VAL A 103 -37.04 40.11 25.24
CA VAL A 103 -35.98 39.69 26.17
C VAL A 103 -35.27 38.50 25.58
N GLU A 104 -34.02 38.68 25.17
CA GLU A 104 -33.20 37.63 24.55
C GLU A 104 -32.06 37.18 25.49
N ASP A 105 -31.55 38.10 26.29
CA ASP A 105 -30.37 37.96 27.12
C ASP A 105 -30.52 38.76 28.43
N GLU A 106 -29.52 38.67 29.31
CA GLU A 106 -29.55 39.35 30.61
C GLU A 106 -29.48 40.89 30.46
N SER A 107 -28.86 41.40 29.39
CA SER A 107 -28.74 42.84 29.13
C SER A 107 -30.08 43.46 28.68
N SER A 108 -30.77 42.82 27.74
CA SER A 108 -32.10 43.20 27.28
C SER A 108 -33.16 43.02 28.36
N LEU A 109 -32.99 42.02 29.24
CA LEU A 109 -33.83 41.85 30.43
C LEU A 109 -33.75 43.05 31.38
N GLU A 110 -32.54 43.53 31.68
CA GLU A 110 -32.33 44.68 32.56
C GLU A 110 -32.91 45.96 31.93
N ALA A 111 -32.68 46.17 30.63
CA ALA A 111 -33.27 47.30 29.90
C ALA A 111 -34.80 47.24 29.85
N ALA A 112 -35.38 46.05 29.68
CA ALA A 112 -36.84 45.85 29.73
C ALA A 112 -37.41 46.15 31.12
N HIS A 113 -36.71 45.71 32.17
CA HIS A 113 -37.08 45.97 33.56
C HIS A 113 -37.07 47.47 33.87
N GLN A 114 -35.99 48.19 33.53
CA GLN A 114 -35.89 49.63 33.79
C GLN A 114 -37.01 50.43 33.10
N ARG A 115 -37.32 50.11 31.83
CA ARG A 115 -38.45 50.74 31.12
C ARG A 115 -39.79 50.44 31.78
N ALA A 116 -40.02 49.19 32.15
CA ALA A 116 -41.26 48.77 32.80
C ALA A 116 -41.41 49.36 34.20
N LEU A 117 -40.32 49.47 34.96
CA LEU A 117 -40.28 50.10 36.28
C LEU A 117 -40.64 51.59 36.18
N ALA A 118 -40.04 52.33 35.25
CA ALA A 118 -40.37 53.74 35.04
C ALA A 118 -41.86 53.94 34.68
N ALA A 119 -42.43 53.07 33.86
CA ALA A 119 -43.85 53.11 33.53
C ALA A 119 -44.75 52.78 34.74
N ALA A 120 -44.34 51.82 35.58
CA ALA A 120 -45.05 51.43 36.78
C ALA A 120 -45.07 52.53 37.83
N THR A 121 -43.90 53.12 38.12
CA THR A 121 -43.74 54.23 39.07
C THR A 121 -44.56 55.43 38.64
N LYS A 122 -44.50 55.81 37.36
CA LYS A 122 -45.32 56.91 36.82
C LYS A 122 -46.82 56.66 37.01
N ALA A 123 -47.29 55.46 36.64
CA ALA A 123 -48.72 55.12 36.78
C ALA A 123 -49.18 55.08 38.24
N PHE A 124 -48.30 54.70 39.16
CA PHE A 124 -48.55 54.72 40.59
C PHE A 124 -48.63 56.16 41.13
N GLU A 125 -47.63 57.00 40.85
CA GLU A 125 -47.55 58.38 41.32
C GLU A 125 -48.71 59.27 40.82
N GLU A 126 -49.26 59.00 39.63
CA GLU A 126 -50.42 59.72 39.09
C GLU A 126 -51.72 59.49 39.87
N CYS A 127 -51.83 58.39 40.62
CA CYS A 127 -53.06 57.96 41.29
C CYS A 127 -52.92 57.82 42.82
N ALA A 128 -51.71 57.64 43.33
CA ALA A 128 -51.47 57.45 44.76
C ALA A 128 -51.73 58.77 45.52
N VAL A 129 -52.42 58.66 46.65
CA VAL A 129 -52.83 59.80 47.49
C VAL A 129 -52.73 59.45 48.97
N GLY A 130 -52.66 60.47 49.81
CA GLY A 130 -52.62 60.32 51.27
C GLY A 130 -51.26 60.65 51.85
N ASP A 131 -51.12 60.38 53.15
CA ASP A 131 -49.91 60.71 53.89
C ASP A 131 -48.73 59.83 53.45
N LYS A 132 -47.52 60.32 53.71
CA LYS A 132 -46.26 59.67 53.28
C LYS A 132 -46.16 58.20 53.72
N GLU A 133 -46.74 57.85 54.87
CA GLU A 133 -46.71 56.47 55.38
C GLU A 133 -47.53 55.51 54.52
N VAL A 134 -48.77 55.90 54.16
CA VAL A 134 -49.64 55.09 53.29
C VAL A 134 -49.02 54.98 51.90
N HIS A 135 -48.55 56.10 51.36
CA HIS A 135 -47.87 56.12 50.05
C HIS A 135 -46.68 55.16 50.03
N ARG A 136 -45.76 55.28 51.00
CA ARG A 136 -44.57 54.42 51.10
C ARG A 136 -44.93 52.95 51.23
N ALA A 137 -45.95 52.60 52.02
CA ALA A 137 -46.34 51.21 52.21
C ALA A 137 -46.81 50.55 50.90
N TYR A 138 -47.54 51.27 50.05
CA TYR A 138 -47.97 50.74 48.74
C TYR A 138 -46.85 50.81 47.69
N GLU A 139 -45.98 51.81 47.75
CA GLU A 139 -44.79 51.90 46.90
C GLU A 139 -43.81 50.73 47.15
N GLU A 140 -43.55 50.40 48.41
CA GLU A 140 -42.73 49.24 48.80
C GLU A 140 -43.36 47.93 48.28
N ARG A 141 -44.68 47.80 48.33
CA ARG A 141 -45.39 46.64 47.77
C ARG A 141 -45.22 46.56 46.25
N LEU A 142 -45.31 47.67 45.53
CA LEU A 142 -45.07 47.72 44.09
C LEU A 142 -43.63 47.28 43.77
N GLN A 143 -42.65 47.82 44.50
CA GLN A 143 -41.24 47.45 44.34
C GLN A 143 -41.00 45.97 44.62
N GLN A 144 -41.63 45.39 45.64
CA GLN A 144 -41.56 43.95 45.94
C GLN A 144 -42.16 43.10 44.82
N THR A 145 -43.33 43.47 44.29
CA THR A 145 -43.95 42.75 43.17
C THR A 145 -43.06 42.77 41.93
N VAL A 146 -42.53 43.95 41.59
CA VAL A 146 -41.66 44.15 40.42
C VAL A 146 -40.32 43.42 40.57
N THR A 147 -39.71 43.44 41.75
CA THR A 147 -38.47 42.71 42.05
C THR A 147 -38.68 41.19 41.90
N ARG A 148 -39.77 40.65 42.48
CA ARG A 148 -40.11 39.22 42.34
C ARG A 148 -40.34 38.84 40.87
N HIS A 149 -40.93 39.72 40.07
CA HIS A 149 -41.10 39.49 38.65
C HIS A 149 -39.76 39.46 37.91
N LEU A 150 -38.83 40.35 38.25
CA LEU A 150 -37.49 40.37 37.67
C LEU A 150 -36.71 39.10 37.99
N GLU A 151 -36.71 38.65 39.25
CA GLU A 151 -36.04 37.42 39.69
C GLU A 151 -36.53 36.20 38.91
N ARG A 152 -37.85 36.00 38.83
CA ARG A 152 -38.46 34.92 38.04
C ARG A 152 -38.07 35.00 36.56
N SER A 153 -38.00 36.21 36.01
CA SER A 153 -37.61 36.43 34.62
C SER A 153 -36.14 36.11 34.38
N ARG A 154 -35.25 36.47 35.34
CA ARG A 154 -33.82 36.14 35.31
C ARG A 154 -33.60 34.63 35.36
N GLU A 155 -34.29 33.94 36.26
CA GLU A 155 -34.25 32.47 36.35
C GLU A 155 -34.68 31.82 35.03
N ARG A 156 -35.78 32.27 34.43
CA ARG A 156 -36.25 31.76 33.13
C ARG A 156 -35.22 31.99 32.02
N VAL A 157 -34.70 33.21 31.85
CA VAL A 157 -33.72 33.53 30.81
C VAL A 157 -32.44 32.69 30.99
N ARG A 158 -31.96 32.54 32.23
CA ARG A 158 -30.78 31.69 32.53
C ARG A 158 -31.04 30.22 32.25
N ALA A 159 -32.21 29.70 32.61
CA ALA A 159 -32.60 28.32 32.34
C ALA A 159 -32.69 28.06 30.82
N GLU A 160 -33.34 28.95 30.07
CA GLU A 160 -33.43 28.86 28.60
C GLU A 160 -32.05 28.94 27.93
N ALA A 161 -31.19 29.87 28.37
CA ALA A 161 -29.83 29.97 27.85
C ALA A 161 -29.02 28.69 28.14
N THR A 162 -29.18 28.12 29.33
CA THR A 162 -28.53 26.86 29.73
C THR A 162 -29.02 25.69 28.90
N ALA A 163 -30.33 25.57 28.68
CA ALA A 163 -30.93 24.53 27.85
C ALA A 163 -30.40 24.61 26.40
N ARG A 164 -30.40 25.80 25.79
CA ARG A 164 -29.84 26.02 24.45
C ARG A 164 -28.36 25.65 24.38
N ALA A 165 -27.58 25.98 25.41
CA ALA A 165 -26.16 25.61 25.45
C ALA A 165 -25.98 24.07 25.50
N LEU A 166 -26.80 23.36 26.29
CA LEU A 166 -26.75 21.89 26.34
C LEU A 166 -27.19 21.25 25.03
N GLU A 167 -28.23 21.76 24.37
CA GLU A 167 -28.67 21.32 23.04
C GLU A 167 -27.56 21.52 22.00
N LEU A 168 -26.90 22.67 22.01
CA LEU A 168 -25.76 22.94 21.15
C LEU A 168 -24.63 21.93 21.39
N LEU A 169 -24.24 21.70 22.65
CA LEU A 169 -23.20 20.71 23.00
C LEU A 169 -23.58 19.29 22.56
N ALA A 170 -24.83 18.88 22.76
CA ALA A 170 -25.33 17.58 22.30
C ALA A 170 -25.25 17.47 20.76
N SER A 171 -25.64 18.53 20.05
CA SER A 171 -25.56 18.57 18.58
C SER A 171 -24.11 18.54 18.08
N MET A 172 -23.20 19.23 18.77
CA MET A 172 -21.76 19.21 18.50
C MET A 172 -21.19 17.81 18.72
N SER A 173 -21.54 17.16 19.83
CA SER A 173 -21.14 15.78 20.14
C SER A 173 -21.52 14.84 19.00
N ALA A 174 -22.78 14.88 18.55
CA ALA A 174 -23.27 14.02 17.48
C ALA A 174 -22.51 14.24 16.16
N ARG A 175 -22.26 15.50 15.78
CA ARG A 175 -21.49 15.84 14.57
C ARG A 175 -20.03 15.38 14.67
N LEU A 176 -19.39 15.57 15.81
CA LEU A 176 -18.01 15.13 16.03
C LEU A 176 -17.88 13.60 16.04
N GLN A 177 -18.82 12.89 16.69
CA GLN A 177 -18.88 11.43 16.64
C GLN A 177 -19.08 10.91 15.22
N GLN A 178 -19.94 11.55 14.42
CA GLN A 178 -20.12 11.19 13.02
C GLN A 178 -18.84 11.41 12.20
N ALA A 179 -18.16 12.54 12.40
CA ALA A 179 -16.89 12.83 11.75
C ALA A 179 -15.80 11.82 12.13
N ALA A 180 -15.73 11.41 13.40
CA ALA A 180 -14.75 10.43 13.87
C ALA A 180 -14.95 9.01 13.31
N ARG A 181 -16.18 8.65 12.91
CA ARG A 181 -16.49 7.32 12.35
C ARG A 181 -16.01 7.12 10.91
N LEU A 182 -15.75 8.19 10.17
CA LEU A 182 -15.31 8.09 8.77
C LEU A 182 -13.92 7.45 8.71
N GLU A 183 -13.66 6.61 7.69
CA GLU A 183 -12.38 5.90 7.57
C GLU A 183 -11.21 6.78 7.18
N THR A 184 -11.51 7.91 6.52
CA THR A 184 -10.54 8.90 6.07
C THR A 184 -10.16 9.92 7.14
N THR A 185 -10.71 9.81 8.35
CA THR A 185 -10.51 10.80 9.40
C THR A 185 -9.11 10.68 9.97
N THR A 186 -8.32 11.75 9.83
CA THR A 186 -7.01 11.90 10.46
C THR A 186 -7.12 12.69 11.76
N PHE A 187 -6.11 12.58 12.63
CA PHE A 187 -5.99 13.41 13.82
C PHE A 187 -6.14 14.91 13.54
N GLU A 188 -5.54 15.39 12.44
CA GLU A 188 -5.63 16.78 12.04
C GLU A 188 -7.06 17.18 11.66
N SER A 189 -7.73 16.37 10.83
CA SER A 189 -9.12 16.65 10.40
C SER A 189 -10.10 16.67 11.58
N LEU A 190 -9.90 15.78 12.56
CA LEU A 190 -10.70 15.74 13.79
C LEU A 190 -10.43 16.95 14.67
N ALA A 191 -9.16 17.35 14.85
CA ALA A 191 -8.80 18.55 15.60
C ALA A 191 -9.41 19.83 14.98
N GLN A 192 -9.39 19.94 13.65
CA GLN A 192 -10.03 21.04 12.94
C GLN A 192 -11.56 21.01 13.08
N ALA A 193 -12.19 19.83 13.12
CA ALA A 193 -13.62 19.71 13.39
C ALA A 193 -13.96 20.19 14.82
N VAL A 194 -13.20 19.75 15.83
CA VAL A 194 -13.37 20.19 17.23
C VAL A 194 -13.23 21.71 17.35
N GLN A 195 -12.22 22.30 16.71
CA GLN A 195 -12.00 23.75 16.73
C GLN A 195 -13.15 24.53 16.08
N ARG A 196 -13.67 24.05 14.94
CA ARG A 196 -14.81 24.68 14.26
C ARG A 196 -16.08 24.66 15.11
N GLU A 197 -16.39 23.51 15.70
CA GLU A 197 -17.55 23.35 16.57
C GLU A 197 -17.41 24.22 17.85
N ALA A 198 -16.22 24.27 18.46
CA ALA A 198 -15.95 25.13 19.60
C ALA A 198 -16.10 26.62 19.27
N ALA A 199 -15.66 27.06 18.08
CA ALA A 199 -15.84 28.43 17.60
C ALA A 199 -17.33 28.75 17.39
N GLN A 200 -18.09 27.81 16.83
CA GLN A 200 -19.55 27.97 16.66
C GLN A 200 -20.25 28.12 18.02
N PHE A 201 -19.92 27.26 18.99
CA PHE A 201 -20.45 27.37 20.35
C PHE A 201 -20.16 28.72 21.00
N LYS A 202 -18.92 29.21 20.86
CA LYS A 202 -18.49 30.53 21.37
C LYS A 202 -19.33 31.68 20.82
N SER A 203 -19.70 31.63 19.54
CA SER A 203 -20.53 32.66 18.91
C SER A 203 -22.01 32.56 19.26
N SER A 204 -22.51 31.35 19.57
CA SER A 204 -23.95 31.08 19.68
C SER A 204 -24.46 30.98 21.12
N ALA A 205 -23.63 30.51 22.07
CA ALA A 205 -24.06 30.26 23.44
C ALA A 205 -23.90 31.51 24.32
N GLN A 206 -24.97 31.95 24.98
CA GLN A 206 -24.96 33.08 25.93
C GLN A 206 -25.19 32.65 27.40
N ALA A 207 -25.07 31.35 27.70
CA ALA A 207 -25.34 30.83 29.04
C ALA A 207 -24.28 31.25 30.08
N HIS A 208 -24.74 31.38 31.32
CA HIS A 208 -23.83 31.43 32.47
C HIS A 208 -23.02 30.12 32.57
N GLY A 209 -21.74 30.22 32.93
CA GLY A 209 -20.85 29.05 32.99
C GLY A 209 -20.62 28.36 31.64
N ARG A 210 -20.93 29.01 30.50
CA ARG A 210 -20.75 28.41 29.16
C ARG A 210 -19.34 27.88 28.90
N TRP A 211 -18.33 28.52 29.49
CA TRP A 211 -16.94 28.10 29.33
C TRP A 211 -16.61 26.85 30.13
N GLU A 212 -17.12 26.74 31.35
CA GLU A 212 -16.99 25.54 32.18
C GLU A 212 -17.64 24.34 31.48
N LYS A 213 -18.88 24.50 31.01
CA LYS A 213 -19.59 23.46 30.24
C LYS A 213 -18.86 23.06 28.95
N LEU A 214 -18.26 24.03 28.24
CA LEU A 214 -17.47 23.75 27.05
C LEU A 214 -16.18 23.01 27.41
N CYS A 215 -15.49 23.40 28.47
CA CYS A 215 -14.30 22.72 28.95
C CYS A 215 -14.62 21.27 29.35
N ASP A 216 -15.68 21.05 30.13
CA ASP A 216 -16.14 19.71 30.51
C ASP A 216 -16.47 18.84 29.29
N PHE A 217 -17.15 19.44 28.30
CA PHE A 217 -17.43 18.78 27.03
C PHE A 217 -16.16 18.41 26.26
N LEU A 218 -15.20 19.32 26.14
CA LEU A 218 -13.94 19.05 25.43
C LEU A 218 -13.10 17.99 26.16
N CYS A 219 -13.01 18.07 27.49
CA CYS A 219 -12.27 17.11 28.31
C CYS A 219 -12.90 15.70 28.31
N SER A 220 -14.22 15.59 28.17
CA SER A 220 -14.90 14.29 28.07
C SER A 220 -14.97 13.80 26.62
N THR A 221 -15.73 14.51 25.79
CA THR A 221 -16.08 14.04 24.44
C THR A 221 -14.90 14.10 23.48
N ALA A 222 -14.15 15.22 23.44
CA ALA A 222 -13.05 15.31 22.47
C ALA A 222 -11.93 14.32 22.81
N VAL A 223 -11.62 14.16 24.10
CA VAL A 223 -10.62 13.18 24.55
C VAL A 223 -11.03 11.76 24.19
N GLU A 224 -12.29 11.35 24.43
CA GLU A 224 -12.80 10.04 24.02
C GLU A 224 -12.65 9.80 22.52
N LEU A 225 -12.99 10.78 21.67
CA LEU A 225 -12.85 10.67 20.23
C LEU A 225 -11.39 10.50 19.78
N PHE A 226 -10.45 11.21 20.39
CA PHE A 226 -9.03 11.06 20.08
C PHE A 226 -8.47 9.72 20.56
N VAL A 227 -8.93 9.22 21.71
CA VAL A 227 -8.57 7.89 22.22
C VAL A 227 -9.07 6.81 21.26
N ASP A 228 -10.30 6.92 20.78
CA ASP A 228 -10.88 5.95 19.85
C ASP A 228 -10.19 5.96 18.48
N LEU A 229 -9.84 7.15 17.96
CA LEU A 229 -9.04 7.26 16.75
C LEU A 229 -7.65 6.61 16.93
N SER A 230 -7.01 6.82 18.08
CA SER A 230 -5.72 6.22 18.41
C SER A 230 -5.79 4.69 18.46
N LYS A 231 -6.85 4.13 19.08
CA LYS A 231 -7.08 2.68 19.12
C LYS A 231 -7.30 2.10 17.72
N ARG A 232 -8.03 2.82 16.87
CA ARG A 232 -8.29 2.42 15.49
C ARG A 232 -7.00 2.40 14.67
N GLU A 233 -6.22 3.48 14.70
CA GLU A 233 -4.93 3.53 14.00
C GLU A 233 -3.97 2.44 14.50
N ALA A 234 -3.92 2.20 15.82
CA ALA A 234 -3.11 1.11 16.39
C ALA A 234 -3.56 -0.26 15.90
N SER A 235 -4.87 -0.50 15.82
CA SER A 235 -5.43 -1.77 15.30
C SER A 235 -5.13 -1.95 13.81
N SER A 236 -5.21 -0.87 13.02
CA SER A 236 -4.85 -0.88 11.60
C SER A 236 -3.36 -1.19 11.39
N ALA A 237 -2.49 -0.52 12.16
CA ALA A 237 -1.05 -0.77 12.12
C ALA A 237 -0.70 -2.20 12.56
N GLN A 238 -1.41 -2.73 13.56
CA GLN A 238 -1.24 -4.12 14.00
C GLN A 238 -1.68 -5.12 12.91
N ALA A 239 -2.80 -4.85 12.23
CA ALA A 239 -3.26 -5.69 11.12
C ALA A 239 -2.27 -5.67 9.94
N GLU A 240 -1.73 -4.50 9.59
CA GLU A 240 -0.69 -4.37 8.56
C GLU A 240 0.59 -5.11 8.96
N ARG A 241 1.01 -4.97 10.22
CA ARG A 241 2.17 -5.70 10.76
C ARG A 241 1.98 -7.21 10.65
N HIS A 242 0.84 -7.75 11.06
CA HIS A 242 0.57 -9.19 10.94
C HIS A 242 0.52 -9.66 9.48
N ALA A 243 -0.01 -8.83 8.57
CA ALA A 243 0.00 -9.13 7.14
C ALA A 243 1.43 -9.17 6.57
N LEU A 244 2.31 -8.26 7.00
CA LEU A 244 3.72 -8.25 6.63
C LEU A 244 4.48 -9.43 7.25
N GLU A 245 4.26 -9.74 8.53
CA GLU A 245 4.84 -10.91 9.21
C GLU A 245 4.50 -12.20 8.47
N THR A 246 3.24 -12.37 8.05
CA THR A 246 2.79 -13.53 7.27
C THR A 246 3.53 -13.61 5.92
N LYS A 247 3.73 -12.48 5.24
CA LYS A 247 4.51 -12.42 3.99
C LYS A 247 5.99 -12.75 4.20
N VAL A 248 6.58 -12.31 5.30
CA VAL A 248 7.97 -12.63 5.67
C VAL A 248 8.12 -14.13 5.92
N VAL A 249 7.23 -14.75 6.70
CA VAL A 249 7.26 -16.20 6.93
C VAL A 249 7.10 -16.97 5.61
N ALA A 250 6.20 -16.53 4.73
CA ALA A 250 6.02 -17.15 3.41
C ALA A 250 7.27 -17.00 2.52
N SER A 251 7.91 -15.83 2.52
CA SER A 251 9.14 -15.61 1.74
C SER A 251 10.32 -16.41 2.32
N GLU A 252 10.47 -16.50 3.64
CA GLU A 252 11.46 -17.35 4.31
C GLU A 252 11.29 -18.82 3.92
N HIS A 253 10.06 -19.33 3.91
CA HIS A 253 9.80 -20.70 3.46
C HIS A 253 10.19 -20.91 1.99
N SER A 254 9.91 -19.93 1.12
CA SER A 254 10.33 -19.97 -0.27
C SER A 254 11.85 -19.96 -0.41
N VAL A 255 12.57 -19.16 0.40
CA VAL A 255 14.03 -19.12 0.42
C VAL A 255 14.60 -20.47 0.84
N ARG A 256 14.09 -21.07 1.93
CA ARG A 256 14.53 -22.41 2.38
C ARG A 256 14.30 -23.48 1.32
N ASN A 257 13.17 -23.43 0.62
CA ASN A 257 12.90 -24.34 -0.49
C ASN A 257 13.95 -24.19 -1.59
N VAL A 258 14.22 -22.96 -2.05
CA VAL A 258 15.24 -22.69 -3.08
C VAL A 258 16.64 -23.09 -2.61
N GLU A 259 17.00 -22.85 -1.35
CA GLU A 259 18.27 -23.29 -0.76
C GLU A 259 18.40 -24.82 -0.79
N SER A 260 17.32 -25.54 -0.44
CA SER A 260 17.30 -27.00 -0.49
C SER A 260 17.44 -27.53 -1.93
N GLU A 261 16.79 -26.89 -2.91
CA GLU A 261 16.93 -27.24 -4.32
C GLU A 261 18.35 -26.93 -4.83
N MET A 262 18.92 -25.79 -4.45
CA MET A 262 20.29 -25.42 -4.81
C MET A 262 21.31 -26.41 -4.22
N ALA A 263 21.12 -26.85 -2.97
CA ALA A 263 21.95 -27.88 -2.36
C ALA A 263 21.86 -29.20 -3.13
N ARG A 264 20.64 -29.65 -3.47
CA ARG A 264 20.42 -30.88 -4.25
C ARG A 264 21.02 -30.80 -5.65
N LEU A 265 20.91 -29.65 -6.33
CA LEU A 265 21.50 -29.42 -7.64
C LEU A 265 23.03 -29.36 -7.58
N LYS A 266 23.61 -28.74 -6.55
CA LYS A 266 25.06 -28.73 -6.31
C LYS A 266 25.56 -30.15 -6.09
N GLU A 267 24.90 -30.93 -5.24
CA GLU A 267 25.26 -32.34 -5.00
C GLU A 267 25.24 -33.13 -6.31
N SER A 268 24.13 -33.11 -7.05
CA SER A 268 24.03 -33.75 -8.37
C SER A 268 25.07 -33.25 -9.38
N SER A 269 25.41 -31.96 -9.37
CA SER A 269 26.47 -31.41 -10.24
C SER A 269 27.86 -31.91 -9.84
N THR A 270 28.15 -32.00 -8.53
CA THR A 270 29.42 -32.52 -8.03
C THR A 270 29.57 -34.02 -8.29
N GLU A 271 28.49 -34.79 -8.17
CA GLU A 271 28.44 -36.20 -8.57
C GLU A 271 28.70 -36.36 -10.07
N ARG A 272 28.03 -35.56 -10.92
CA ARG A 272 28.29 -35.55 -12.36
C ARG A 272 29.72 -35.16 -12.69
N ALA A 273 30.30 -34.17 -12.00
CA ALA A 273 31.70 -33.78 -12.17
C ALA A 273 32.66 -34.92 -11.76
N ARG A 274 32.39 -35.62 -10.64
CA ARG A 274 33.17 -36.80 -10.22
C ARG A 274 33.07 -37.94 -11.23
N ALA A 275 31.88 -38.21 -11.75
CA ALA A 275 31.67 -39.23 -12.78
C ALA A 275 32.43 -38.89 -14.07
N ALA A 276 32.34 -37.65 -14.54
CA ALA A 276 33.09 -37.18 -15.71
C ALA A 276 34.62 -37.24 -15.47
N GLN A 277 35.09 -36.91 -14.27
CA GLN A 277 36.52 -37.02 -13.93
C GLN A 277 37.00 -38.48 -13.93
N ALA A 278 36.20 -39.41 -13.39
CA ALA A 278 36.51 -40.84 -13.43
C ALA A 278 36.55 -41.37 -14.87
N GLU A 279 35.65 -40.91 -15.74
CA GLU A 279 35.66 -41.24 -17.16
C GLU A 279 36.89 -40.69 -17.88
N ILE A 280 37.29 -39.44 -17.60
CA ILE A 280 38.54 -38.85 -18.11
C ILE A 280 39.75 -39.70 -17.69
N ASP A 281 39.82 -40.13 -16.43
CA ASP A 281 40.95 -40.93 -15.95
C ASP A 281 40.96 -42.34 -16.56
N GLN A 282 39.78 -42.93 -16.81
CA GLN A 282 39.66 -44.17 -17.57
C GLN A 282 40.15 -44.01 -19.01
N LEU A 283 39.82 -42.88 -19.66
CA LEU A 283 40.31 -42.56 -21.01
C LEU A 283 41.83 -42.33 -21.03
N LYS A 284 42.42 -41.72 -20.00
CA LYS A 284 43.88 -41.58 -19.86
C LYS A 284 44.58 -42.93 -19.74
N LEU A 285 44.02 -43.87 -18.96
CA LEU A 285 44.52 -45.24 -18.85
C LEU A 285 44.51 -45.93 -20.22
N LYS A 286 43.38 -45.86 -20.93
CA LYS A 286 43.26 -46.40 -22.30
C LYS A 286 44.25 -45.74 -23.27
N ALA A 287 44.49 -44.43 -23.15
CA ALA A 287 45.48 -43.73 -23.97
C ALA A 287 46.92 -44.17 -23.64
N ALA A 288 47.24 -44.44 -22.37
CA ALA A 288 48.54 -44.99 -21.96
C ALA A 288 48.74 -46.42 -22.49
N ASP A 289 47.70 -47.25 -22.47
CA ASP A 289 47.72 -48.59 -23.05
C ASP A 289 47.91 -48.55 -24.58
N LEU A 290 47.21 -47.65 -25.28
CA LEU A 290 47.44 -47.40 -26.71
C LEU A 290 48.88 -46.95 -26.99
N GLY A 291 49.44 -46.09 -26.15
CA GLY A 291 50.85 -45.70 -26.23
C GLY A 291 51.81 -46.89 -26.10
N ARG A 292 51.53 -47.84 -25.19
CA ARG A 292 52.31 -49.08 -25.07
C ARG A 292 52.20 -49.97 -26.31
N VAL A 293 50.99 -50.13 -26.86
CA VAL A 293 50.76 -50.90 -28.09
C VAL A 293 51.52 -50.27 -29.26
N GLN A 294 51.57 -48.93 -29.34
CA GLN A 294 52.31 -48.22 -30.37
C GLN A 294 53.83 -48.43 -30.28
N VAL A 295 54.39 -48.42 -29.07
CA VAL A 295 55.82 -48.75 -28.84
C VAL A 295 56.12 -50.21 -29.22
N GLN A 296 55.21 -51.15 -28.93
CA GLN A 296 55.37 -52.54 -29.36
C GLN A 296 55.31 -52.69 -30.88
N LEU A 297 54.40 -51.97 -31.55
CA LEU A 297 54.31 -51.96 -33.01
C LEU A 297 55.59 -51.43 -33.66
N GLN A 298 56.18 -50.37 -33.11
CA GLN A 298 57.47 -49.83 -33.55
C GLN A 298 58.60 -50.88 -33.45
N LYS A 299 58.65 -51.65 -32.35
CA LYS A 299 59.64 -52.73 -32.19
C LYS A 299 59.46 -53.85 -33.22
N VAL A 300 58.22 -54.23 -33.53
CA VAL A 300 57.93 -55.24 -34.56
C VAL A 300 58.31 -54.74 -35.95
N GLN A 301 58.05 -53.47 -36.26
CA GLN A 301 58.49 -52.85 -37.53
C GLN A 301 60.01 -52.81 -37.66
N GLN A 302 60.73 -52.50 -36.58
CA GLN A 302 62.20 -52.52 -36.56
C GLN A 302 62.77 -53.94 -36.74
N ALA A 303 62.14 -54.94 -36.14
CA ALA A 303 62.51 -56.35 -36.33
C ALA A 303 62.27 -56.82 -37.78
N ALA A 304 61.17 -56.38 -38.41
CA ALA A 304 60.88 -56.68 -39.81
C ALA A 304 61.93 -56.07 -40.76
N GLY A 305 62.33 -54.81 -40.56
CA GLY A 305 63.39 -54.17 -41.35
C GLY A 305 64.77 -54.85 -41.20
N ASN A 306 65.08 -55.37 -40.02
CA ASN A 306 66.30 -56.14 -39.78
C ASN A 306 66.27 -57.53 -40.47
N ALA A 307 65.10 -58.18 -40.54
CA ALA A 307 64.92 -59.42 -41.28
C ALA A 307 65.05 -59.21 -42.79
N GLU A 308 64.53 -58.10 -43.33
CA GLU A 308 64.67 -57.75 -44.76
C GLU A 308 66.13 -57.52 -45.16
N THR A 309 66.91 -56.85 -44.31
CA THR A 309 68.35 -56.62 -44.55
C THR A 309 69.18 -57.90 -44.47
N GLN A 310 68.87 -58.82 -43.55
CA GLN A 310 69.46 -60.18 -43.53
C GLN A 310 69.10 -60.99 -44.78
N THR A 311 67.86 -60.87 -45.27
CA THR A 311 67.44 -61.58 -46.49
C THR A 311 68.15 -61.04 -47.73
N HIS A 312 68.48 -59.74 -47.75
CA HIS A 312 69.25 -59.12 -48.82
C HIS A 312 70.73 -59.55 -48.82
N SER A 313 71.36 -59.70 -47.64
CA SER A 313 72.76 -60.16 -47.56
C SER A 313 72.92 -61.62 -47.99
N LEU A 314 72.00 -62.51 -47.58
CA LEU A 314 72.02 -63.92 -47.99
C LEU A 314 71.80 -64.11 -49.50
N ARG A 315 70.98 -63.25 -50.14
CA ARG A 315 70.82 -63.24 -51.60
C ARG A 315 72.10 -62.81 -52.33
N SER A 316 72.85 -61.85 -51.78
CA SER A 316 74.14 -61.41 -52.32
C SER A 316 75.20 -62.53 -52.24
N GLU A 317 75.24 -63.24 -51.11
CA GLU A 317 76.15 -64.38 -50.91
C GLU A 317 75.84 -65.54 -51.88
N LEU A 318 74.56 -65.84 -52.11
CA LEU A 318 74.12 -66.88 -53.05
C LEU A 318 74.55 -66.58 -54.51
N ALA A 319 74.41 -65.33 -54.96
CA ALA A 319 74.82 -64.91 -56.30
C ALA A 319 76.35 -64.99 -56.52
N SER A 320 77.14 -64.87 -55.44
CA SER A 320 78.60 -65.00 -55.49
C SER A 320 79.07 -66.47 -55.55
N ALA A 321 78.28 -67.40 -55.00
CA ALA A 321 78.56 -68.83 -55.04
C ALA A 321 78.24 -69.44 -56.42
N GLU A 322 77.15 -69.01 -57.06
CA GLU A 322 76.76 -69.47 -58.40
C GLU A 322 77.77 -69.07 -59.49
N ARG A 323 78.41 -67.89 -59.37
CA ARG A 323 79.51 -67.47 -60.28
C ARG A 323 80.75 -68.35 -60.14
N ARG A 324 81.08 -68.82 -58.93
CA ARG A 324 82.21 -69.73 -58.68
C ARG A 324 81.97 -71.14 -59.22
N GLU A 325 80.72 -71.58 -59.25
CA GLU A 325 80.34 -72.88 -59.86
C GLU A 325 80.44 -72.85 -61.40
N ALA A 326 80.06 -71.73 -62.03
CA ALA A 326 80.16 -71.55 -63.48
C ALA A 326 81.61 -71.53 -63.98
N GLU A 327 82.52 -70.83 -63.28
CA GLU A 327 83.95 -70.78 -63.61
C GLU A 327 84.67 -72.13 -63.41
N ALA A 328 84.20 -72.97 -62.47
CA ALA A 328 84.72 -74.32 -62.26
C ALA A 328 84.27 -75.31 -63.35
N LYS A 329 83.05 -75.16 -63.89
CA LYS A 329 82.52 -75.98 -65.00
C LYS A 329 83.20 -75.70 -66.33
N ASP A 330 83.60 -74.45 -66.61
CA ASP A 330 84.29 -74.11 -67.86
C ASP A 330 85.77 -74.56 -67.88
N LYS A 331 86.48 -74.50 -66.74
CA LYS A 331 87.83 -75.09 -66.60
C LYS A 331 87.85 -76.62 -66.72
N GLY A 332 86.77 -77.31 -66.31
CA GLY A 332 86.63 -78.76 -66.47
C GLY A 332 86.49 -79.21 -67.93
N LYS A 333 85.78 -78.44 -68.76
CA LYS A 333 85.60 -78.74 -70.19
C LYS A 333 86.86 -78.51 -71.02
N GLU A 334 87.71 -77.58 -70.62
CA GLU A 334 88.97 -77.25 -71.29
C GLU A 334 90.05 -78.32 -71.08
N LEU A 335 90.15 -78.89 -69.88
CA LEU A 335 91.05 -79.99 -69.55
C LEU A 335 90.66 -81.33 -70.20
N GLN A 336 89.37 -81.56 -70.44
CA GLN A 336 88.88 -82.79 -71.07
C GLN A 336 89.19 -82.84 -72.58
N ARG A 337 89.14 -81.69 -73.27
CA ARG A 337 89.55 -81.57 -74.69
C ARG A 337 91.06 -81.72 -74.90
N ALA A 338 91.87 -81.32 -73.92
CA ALA A 338 93.33 -81.49 -73.96
C ALA A 338 93.77 -82.96 -73.83
N LEU A 339 92.98 -83.79 -73.13
CA LEU A 339 93.27 -85.21 -72.93
C LEU A 339 92.92 -86.08 -74.16
N GLU A 340 91.82 -85.74 -74.85
CA GLU A 340 91.41 -86.42 -76.09
C GLU A 340 92.38 -86.13 -77.26
N GLY A 341 92.95 -84.92 -77.31
CA GLY A 341 93.96 -84.55 -78.32
C GLY A 341 95.33 -85.25 -78.15
N LYS A 342 95.70 -85.65 -76.92
CA LYS A 342 96.94 -86.39 -76.66
C LYS A 342 96.80 -87.89 -76.92
N ASN A 343 95.63 -88.48 -76.70
CA ASN A 343 95.36 -89.89 -76.99
C ASN A 343 95.28 -90.20 -78.51
N ALA A 344 94.86 -89.24 -79.33
CA ALA A 344 94.88 -89.40 -80.79
C ALA A 344 96.31 -89.41 -81.39
N GLN A 345 97.28 -88.77 -80.74
CA GLN A 345 98.69 -88.79 -81.17
C GLN A 345 99.41 -90.10 -80.83
N LEU A 346 98.91 -90.85 -79.83
CA LEU A 346 99.47 -92.13 -79.40
C LEU A 346 99.00 -93.29 -80.31
N ALA A 347 97.74 -93.27 -80.75
CA ALA A 347 97.19 -94.24 -81.71
C ALA A 347 97.84 -94.17 -83.12
N ALA A 348 98.24 -92.97 -83.57
CA ALA A 348 98.89 -92.78 -84.89
C ALA A 348 100.36 -93.24 -84.94
N ALA A 349 101.00 -93.45 -83.79
CA ALA A 349 102.38 -93.95 -83.69
C ALA A 349 102.44 -95.49 -83.67
N GLU A 350 101.41 -96.15 -83.11
CA GLU A 350 101.31 -97.62 -83.04
C GLU A 350 100.94 -98.25 -84.41
N GLU A 351 100.19 -97.52 -85.24
CA GLU A 351 99.79 -97.97 -86.59
C GLU A 351 100.96 -97.94 -87.61
N LYS A 352 101.97 -97.10 -87.39
CA LYS A 352 103.19 -97.07 -88.23
C LYS A 352 104.19 -98.18 -87.88
N LEU A 353 104.10 -98.75 -86.67
CA LEU A 353 104.99 -99.83 -86.21
C LEU A 353 104.51 -101.21 -86.71
N SER A 354 103.19 -101.42 -86.86
CA SER A 354 102.61 -102.66 -87.37
C SER A 354 102.73 -102.84 -88.89
N ALA A 355 102.78 -101.73 -89.66
CA ALA A 355 102.96 -101.74 -91.11
C ALA A 355 104.39 -102.12 -91.57
N PHE A 356 105.41 -101.92 -90.72
CA PHE A 356 106.80 -102.30 -91.03
C PHE A 356 107.07 -103.79 -90.75
N GLN A 357 106.37 -104.38 -89.78
CA GLN A 357 106.54 -105.78 -89.41
C GLN A 357 105.85 -106.76 -90.39
N MET A 358 104.79 -106.34 -91.10
CA MET A 358 104.11 -107.21 -92.08
C MET A 358 104.82 -107.36 -93.43
N LYS A 359 105.70 -106.41 -93.84
CA LYS A 359 106.47 -106.54 -95.09
C LYS A 359 107.62 -107.55 -95.01
N HIS A 360 108.10 -107.89 -93.81
CA HIS A 360 109.20 -108.83 -93.61
C HIS A 360 108.76 -110.31 -93.62
N ALA A 361 107.45 -110.59 -93.52
CA ALA A 361 106.92 -111.96 -93.44
C ALA A 361 106.38 -112.53 -94.77
N ALA A 362 106.30 -111.71 -95.83
CA ALA A 362 105.71 -112.08 -97.12
C ALA A 362 106.71 -112.45 -98.22
N ALA A 363 108.00 -112.14 -98.06
CA ALA A 363 109.05 -112.49 -99.03
C ALA A 363 109.58 -113.94 -98.85
N ASP A 364 109.45 -114.52 -97.65
CA ASP A 364 109.99 -115.85 -97.31
C ASP A 364 109.11 -117.04 -97.73
N ARG A 365 107.94 -116.81 -98.33
CA ARG A 365 106.99 -117.90 -98.66
C ARG A 365 106.73 -118.17 -100.14
N SER A 366 107.32 -117.40 -101.07
CA SER A 366 106.95 -117.48 -102.49
C SER A 366 108.01 -118.08 -103.44
N ALA A 367 109.20 -118.48 -102.98
CA ALA A 367 110.22 -119.05 -103.87
C ALA A 367 110.42 -120.58 -103.73
N GLN A 368 109.64 -121.24 -102.87
CA GLN A 368 109.86 -122.66 -102.51
C GLN A 368 108.83 -123.63 -103.12
N SER A 369 107.97 -123.19 -104.04
CA SER A 369 106.82 -124.00 -104.52
C SER A 369 106.82 -124.37 -106.01
N ASP A 370 107.63 -123.77 -106.88
CA ASP A 370 107.48 -123.94 -108.34
C ASP A 370 108.60 -124.79 -108.99
N ILE A 371 109.04 -125.85 -108.29
CA ILE A 371 109.91 -126.92 -108.83
C ILE A 371 109.19 -128.29 -108.88
N GLY A 372 107.93 -128.40 -108.44
CA GLY A 372 107.36 -129.69 -108.06
C GLY A 372 106.59 -130.52 -109.11
N THR A 373 105.92 -129.94 -110.10
CA THR A 373 104.69 -130.63 -110.58
C THR A 373 104.50 -130.82 -112.08
N LEU A 374 105.52 -130.75 -112.94
CA LEU A 374 105.35 -131.19 -114.35
C LEU A 374 106.59 -131.90 -114.91
N GLN A 375 107.04 -132.91 -114.15
CA GLN A 375 107.98 -133.95 -114.61
C GLN A 375 107.30 -135.33 -114.65
N GLU A 376 106.01 -135.42 -115.00
CA GLU A 376 105.36 -136.73 -115.13
C GLU A 376 104.14 -136.75 -116.07
N GLN A 377 104.22 -136.13 -117.25
CA GLN A 377 103.48 -136.58 -118.45
C GLN A 377 104.26 -136.21 -119.72
N LEU A 378 105.49 -136.71 -119.82
CA LEU A 378 106.01 -137.07 -121.13
C LEU A 378 105.46 -138.47 -121.43
N VAL A 379 104.62 -138.58 -122.46
CA VAL A 379 104.50 -139.79 -123.29
C VAL A 379 103.72 -140.93 -122.60
N ASN A 380 102.45 -141.16 -122.93
CA ASN A 380 102.14 -141.88 -124.17
C ASN A 380 100.66 -141.75 -124.53
N PHE A 381 100.29 -140.57 -125.01
CA PHE A 381 99.75 -140.57 -126.36
C PHE A 381 100.93 -140.33 -127.28
N SER A 382 101.42 -141.40 -127.88
CA SER A 382 101.67 -141.30 -129.30
C SER A 382 101.33 -142.65 -129.90
N PHE A 383 100.07 -142.84 -130.32
CA PHE A 383 99.73 -143.98 -131.18
C PHE A 383 100.21 -143.70 -132.62
N PHE A 384 101.50 -143.36 -132.76
CA PHE A 384 102.30 -143.46 -133.99
C PHE A 384 103.81 -143.37 -133.68
N PHE A 385 104.31 -144.30 -132.84
CA PHE A 385 105.57 -145.07 -132.98
C PHE A 385 105.84 -145.74 -131.62
N CYS A 386 105.40 -146.97 -131.38
CA CYS A 386 105.91 -148.20 -131.98
C CYS A 386 107.39 -148.46 -131.66
N THR A 387 107.62 -149.59 -130.99
CA THR A 387 108.83 -150.42 -130.96
C THR A 387 110.05 -149.95 -130.14
N CYS A 388 110.21 -150.63 -129.00
CA CYS A 388 111.34 -151.54 -128.69
C CYS A 388 112.23 -151.21 -127.47
N PHE A 389 112.38 -152.28 -126.68
CA PHE A 389 113.53 -152.71 -125.86
C PHE A 389 113.61 -152.20 -124.39
N PHE A 390 113.42 -153.07 -123.38
CA PHE A 390 114.43 -153.98 -122.73
C PHE A 390 115.51 -153.15 -121.97
N LEU A 391 115.98 -153.44 -120.76
CA LEU A 391 115.86 -154.57 -119.84
C LEU A 391 116.53 -154.11 -118.50
N LEU A 392 116.19 -154.82 -117.41
CA LEU A 392 116.93 -155.11 -116.16
C LEU A 392 118.31 -154.45 -115.88
N LEU A 393 118.56 -154.30 -114.56
CA LEU A 393 119.80 -153.96 -113.84
C LEU A 393 120.13 -152.47 -113.70
#